data_AF-A0A2V1CVD4-F1
#
_entry.id   AF-A0A2V1CVD4-F1
#
_cell.length_a   1.000
_cell.length_b   1.000
_cell.length_c   1.000
_cell.angle_alpha   90.00
_cell.angle_beta   90.00
_cell.angle_gamma   90.00
#
_symmetry.space_group_name_H-M   'P 1'
#
loop_
_entity.id
_entity.type
_entity.pdbx_description
1 polymer ?
#
loop_
_entity_poly.entity_id
_entity_poly.type
_entity_poly.pdbx_seq_one_letter_code
_entity_poly.pdbx_strand_id
1 'polypeptide(L)'
;MSRFLRYFISTPIANTGSVARDHLANERTFLSWTRTGLGFVALGVALAKLDALEALSPALKPDHGDLKIPSAALVGSGTGCLSYGTIRYFRSLKLLQKGLFRPNIAGIGLVALTSGAVAGGGIYLVIEQETKRR
;
A
#
# COMPACT_ATOMS: atom_id res chain seq x y z
N MET A 1 4.24 -5.12 28.96
CA MET A 1 3.99 -4.41 27.68
C MET A 1 5.33 -4.09 27.02
N SER A 2 5.71 -4.85 25.99
CA SER A 2 7.03 -4.83 25.32
C SER A 2 7.45 -3.43 24.85
N ARG A 3 8.72 -3.06 25.06
CA ARG A 3 9.31 -1.75 24.72
C ARG A 3 9.15 -1.36 23.25
N PHE A 4 9.11 -2.34 22.34
CA PHE A 4 8.92 -2.12 20.91
C PHE A 4 7.55 -1.50 20.56
N LEU A 5 6.48 -1.90 21.27
CA LEU A 5 5.13 -1.41 20.98
C LEU A 5 4.95 0.08 21.30
N ARG A 6 5.74 0.63 22.24
CA ARG A 6 5.67 2.07 22.58
C ARG A 6 6.18 2.98 21.47
N TYR A 7 7.13 2.51 20.65
CA TYR A 7 7.68 3.31 19.56
C TYR A 7 6.66 3.56 18.43
N PHE A 8 5.71 2.64 18.27
CA PHE A 8 4.67 2.71 17.24
C PHE A 8 3.42 3.50 17.68
N ILE A 9 3.33 3.87 18.95
CA ILE A 9 2.15 4.51 19.56
C ILE A 9 2.53 5.94 19.95
N SER A 10 2.26 6.90 19.06
CA SER A 10 2.34 8.33 19.41
C SER A 10 1.16 8.72 20.30
N THR A 11 1.36 9.64 21.25
CA THR A 11 0.29 10.26 22.03
C THR A 11 -0.42 11.36 21.21
N PRO A 12 -1.73 11.58 21.38
CA PRO A 12 -2.39 12.73 20.80
C PRO A 12 -1.76 14.03 21.33
N ILE A 13 -1.49 14.98 20.44
CA ILE A 13 -0.99 16.31 20.73
C ILE A 13 -2.05 17.36 20.39
N ALA A 14 -2.01 18.51 21.05
CA ALA A 14 -2.94 19.61 20.78
C ALA A 14 -2.74 20.16 19.37
N ASN A 15 -3.83 20.36 18.63
CA ASN A 15 -3.79 21.03 17.34
C ASN A 15 -3.89 22.55 17.55
N THR A 16 -2.76 23.24 17.46
CA THR A 16 -2.66 24.70 17.56
C THR A 16 -2.83 25.40 16.21
N GLY A 17 -3.01 24.65 15.12
CA GLY A 17 -3.12 25.15 13.75
C GLY A 17 -4.56 25.29 13.24
N SER A 18 -4.68 25.60 11.95
CA SER A 18 -5.97 25.68 11.27
C SER A 18 -6.55 24.29 11.01
N VAL A 19 -7.62 23.96 11.74
CA VAL A 19 -8.37 22.71 11.59
C VAL A 19 -8.85 22.50 10.15
N ALA A 20 -9.38 23.55 9.50
CA ALA A 20 -9.86 23.47 8.12
C ALA A 20 -8.74 23.09 7.13
N ARG A 21 -7.53 23.63 7.31
CA ARG A 21 -6.36 23.28 6.49
C ARG A 21 -5.99 21.80 6.67
N ASP A 22 -6.02 21.31 7.90
CA ASP A 22 -5.66 19.93 8.22
C ASP A 22 -6.71 18.94 7.68
N HIS A 23 -7.99 19.31 7.66
CA HIS A 23 -9.05 18.54 6.99
C HIS A 23 -8.78 18.38 5.50
N LEU A 24 -8.51 19.47 4.80
CA LEU A 24 -8.20 19.44 3.36
C LEU A 24 -6.94 18.63 3.06
N ALA A 25 -5.93 18.70 3.92
CA ALA A 25 -4.72 17.89 3.80
C ALA A 25 -5.00 16.39 3.99
N ASN A 26 -5.84 16.03 4.97
CA ASN A 26 -6.27 14.64 5.21
C ASN A 26 -7.09 14.10 4.02
N GLU A 27 -7.95 14.92 3.45
CA GLU A 27 -8.77 14.57 2.27
C GLU A 27 -7.90 14.34 1.03
N ARG A 28 -6.92 15.23 0.76
CA ARG A 28 -5.93 15.02 -0.31
C ARG A 28 -5.15 13.72 -0.13
N THR A 29 -4.74 13.41 1.10
CA THR A 29 -4.03 12.17 1.42
C THR A 29 -4.92 10.96 1.15
N PHE A 30 -6.19 11.01 1.54
CA PHE A 30 -7.17 9.96 1.28
C PHE A 30 -7.40 9.73 -0.22
N LEU A 31 -7.55 10.80 -1.00
CA LEU A 31 -7.70 10.69 -2.46
C LEU A 31 -6.48 10.08 -3.14
N SER A 32 -5.28 10.38 -2.64
CA SER A 32 -4.05 9.73 -3.12
C SER A 32 -4.04 8.23 -2.83
N TRP A 33 -4.37 7.81 -1.60
CA TRP A 33 -4.51 6.38 -1.24
C TRP A 33 -5.60 5.69 -2.06
N THR A 34 -6.69 6.39 -2.36
CA THR A 34 -7.77 5.88 -3.20
C THR A 34 -7.30 5.62 -4.62
N ARG A 35 -6.59 6.59 -5.22
CA ARG A 35 -6.03 6.46 -6.57
C ARG A 35 -5.09 5.28 -6.69
N THR A 36 -4.13 5.15 -5.77
CA THR A 36 -3.15 4.05 -5.80
C THR A 36 -3.82 2.70 -5.56
N GLY A 37 -4.76 2.63 -4.62
CA GLY A 37 -5.51 1.41 -4.32
C GLY A 37 -6.33 0.91 -5.51
N LEU A 38 -7.06 1.81 -6.18
CA LEU A 38 -7.82 1.48 -7.39
C LEU A 38 -6.91 1.05 -8.55
N GLY A 39 -5.74 1.69 -8.71
CA GLY A 39 -4.76 1.30 -9.72
C GLY A 39 -4.26 -0.14 -9.52
N PHE A 40 -3.95 -0.52 -8.29
CA PHE A 40 -3.53 -1.90 -7.98
C PHE A 40 -4.65 -2.92 -8.16
N VAL A 41 -5.88 -2.61 -7.75
CA VAL A 41 -7.03 -3.49 -7.99
C VAL A 41 -7.26 -3.67 -9.50
N ALA A 42 -7.25 -2.58 -10.28
CA ALA A 42 -7.45 -2.64 -11.72
C ALA A 42 -6.37 -3.48 -12.41
N LEU A 43 -5.09 -3.28 -12.06
CA LEU A 43 -3.99 -4.07 -12.61
C LEU A 43 -4.09 -5.56 -12.23
N GLY A 44 -4.41 -5.86 -10.97
CA GLY A 44 -4.60 -7.23 -10.51
C GLY A 44 -5.75 -7.94 -11.23
N VAL A 45 -6.88 -7.26 -11.43
CA VAL A 45 -8.00 -7.79 -12.23
C VAL A 45 -7.59 -8.00 -13.68
N ALA A 46 -6.85 -7.07 -14.30
CA ALA A 46 -6.37 -7.22 -15.67
C ALA A 46 -5.47 -8.47 -15.84
N LEU A 47 -4.55 -8.71 -14.89
CA LEU A 47 -3.71 -9.92 -14.90
C LEU A 47 -4.52 -11.21 -14.73
N ALA A 48 -5.52 -11.21 -13.85
CA ALA A 48 -6.40 -12.37 -13.70
C ALA A 48 -7.22 -12.67 -14.96
N LYS A 49 -7.59 -11.63 -15.73
CA LYS A 49 -8.25 -11.80 -17.02
C LYS A 49 -7.30 -12.32 -18.10
N LEU A 50 -6.04 -11.90 -18.08
CA LEU A 50 -5.02 -12.41 -19.00
C LEU A 50 -4.80 -13.92 -18.81
N ASP A 51 -4.64 -14.38 -17.56
CA ASP A 51 -4.52 -15.81 -17.23
C ASP A 51 -5.72 -16.63 -17.73
N ALA A 52 -6.94 -16.10 -17.54
CA ALA A 52 -8.16 -16.73 -18.00
C ALA A 52 -8.21 -16.85 -19.54
N LEU A 53 -7.68 -15.89 -20.28
CA LEU A 53 -7.61 -15.94 -21.75
C LEU A 53 -6.57 -16.94 -22.24
N GLU A 54 -5.39 -16.99 -21.61
CA GLU A 54 -4.35 -17.97 -21.92
C GLU A 54 -4.82 -19.41 -21.67
N ALA A 55 -5.64 -19.63 -20.64
CA ALA A 55 -6.24 -20.94 -20.36
C ALA A 55 -7.18 -21.44 -21.47
N LEU A 56 -7.82 -20.54 -22.23
CA LEU A 56 -8.67 -20.90 -23.38
C LEU A 56 -7.88 -21.16 -24.66
N SER A 57 -6.66 -20.63 -24.79
CA SER A 57 -5.84 -20.75 -25.98
C SER A 57 -4.41 -21.22 -25.64
N PRO A 58 -4.20 -22.53 -25.40
CA PRO A 58 -2.90 -23.06 -25.00
C PRO A 58 -1.79 -22.85 -26.04
N ALA A 59 -2.13 -22.54 -27.30
CA ALA A 59 -1.18 -22.19 -28.35
C ALA A 59 -0.52 -20.81 -28.15
N LEU A 60 -1.10 -19.92 -27.33
CA LEU A 60 -0.52 -18.63 -26.98
C LEU A 60 0.26 -18.65 -25.67
N LYS A 61 0.27 -19.78 -24.94
CA LYS A 61 0.80 -19.85 -23.57
C LYS A 61 2.29 -19.48 -23.56
N PRO A 62 2.67 -18.29 -23.10
CA PRO A 62 4.07 -17.93 -22.99
C PRO A 62 4.69 -18.74 -21.84
N ASP A 63 6.02 -18.97 -21.84
CA ASP A 63 6.72 -19.62 -20.72
C ASP A 63 6.87 -18.65 -19.54
N HIS A 64 5.75 -18.13 -19.03
CA HIS A 64 5.67 -17.19 -17.94
C HIS A 64 4.87 -17.92 -16.84
N GLY A 65 5.37 -17.92 -15.61
CA GLY A 65 4.74 -18.67 -14.50
C GLY A 65 3.29 -18.23 -14.21
N ASP A 66 2.58 -19.03 -13.40
CA ASP A 66 1.18 -18.81 -13.04
C ASP A 66 0.91 -17.37 -12.54
N LEU A 67 0.05 -16.63 -13.26
CA LEU A 67 -0.29 -15.23 -13.00
C LEU A 67 -1.28 -15.07 -11.82
N LYS A 68 -1.79 -16.15 -11.24
CA LYS A 68 -2.72 -16.10 -10.11
C LYS A 68 -2.12 -15.48 -8.85
N ILE A 69 -0.88 -15.81 -8.53
CA ILE A 69 -0.20 -15.26 -7.35
C ILE A 69 0.00 -13.74 -7.49
N PRO A 70 0.62 -13.21 -8.58
CA PRO A 70 0.81 -11.76 -8.72
C PRO A 70 -0.50 -10.99 -8.87
N SER A 71 -1.51 -11.55 -9.56
CA SER A 71 -2.83 -10.90 -9.67
C SER A 71 -3.54 -10.80 -8.31
N ALA A 72 -3.56 -11.88 -7.52
CA ALA A 72 -4.13 -11.88 -6.17
C ALA A 72 -3.36 -10.92 -5.23
N ALA A 73 -2.04 -10.87 -5.33
CA ALA A 73 -1.22 -9.94 -4.56
C ALA A 73 -1.54 -8.47 -4.88
N LEU A 74 -1.74 -8.14 -6.16
CA LEU A 74 -2.14 -6.80 -6.60
C LEU A 74 -3.55 -6.41 -6.12
N VAL A 75 -4.53 -7.30 -6.26
CA VAL A 75 -5.89 -7.04 -5.75
C VAL A 75 -5.88 -6.90 -4.23
N GLY A 76 -5.16 -7.79 -3.53
CA GLY A 76 -5.03 -7.75 -2.07
C GLY A 76 -4.36 -6.47 -1.57
N SER A 77 -3.23 -6.09 -2.17
CA SER A 77 -2.52 -4.85 -1.82
C SER A 77 -3.35 -3.60 -2.13
N GLY A 78 -4.05 -3.55 -3.27
CA GLY A 78 -4.96 -2.45 -3.61
C GLY A 78 -6.12 -2.33 -2.64
N THR A 79 -6.75 -3.45 -2.28
CA THR A 79 -7.83 -3.50 -1.28
C THR A 79 -7.34 -3.08 0.11
N GLY A 80 -6.16 -3.54 0.51
CA GLY A 80 -5.50 -3.12 1.75
C GLY A 80 -5.20 -1.63 1.79
N CYS A 81 -4.71 -1.07 0.68
CA CYS A 81 -4.46 0.35 0.48
C CYS A 81 -5.74 1.19 0.64
N LEU A 82 -6.85 0.79 0.02
CA LEU A 82 -8.16 1.46 0.15
C LEU A 82 -8.69 1.42 1.59
N SER A 83 -8.64 0.23 2.20
CA SER A 83 -9.11 0.02 3.57
C SER A 83 -8.29 0.85 4.56
N TYR A 84 -6.97 0.84 4.42
CA TYR A 84 -6.06 1.64 5.24
C TYR A 84 -6.31 3.13 5.08
N GLY A 85 -6.40 3.63 3.84
CA GLY A 85 -6.69 5.03 3.55
C GLY A 85 -7.99 5.50 4.20
N THR A 86 -9.04 4.70 4.10
CA THR A 86 -10.37 4.97 4.69
C THR A 86 -10.31 5.02 6.22
N ILE A 87 -9.72 3.99 6.85
CA ILE A 87 -9.57 3.93 8.31
C ILE A 87 -8.75 5.12 8.82
N ARG A 88 -7.65 5.45 8.12
CA ARG A 88 -6.80 6.59 8.45
C ARG A 88 -7.57 7.90 8.36
N TYR A 89 -8.33 8.11 7.29
CA TYR A 89 -9.11 9.33 7.08
C TYR A 89 -10.06 9.60 8.25
N PHE A 90 -10.90 8.62 8.61
CA PHE A 90 -11.87 8.78 9.68
C PHE A 90 -11.24 8.90 11.08
N ARG A 91 -10.12 8.21 11.33
CA ARG A 91 -9.38 8.36 12.59
C ARG A 91 -8.82 9.77 12.76
N SER A 92 -8.19 10.31 11.72
CA SER A 92 -7.69 11.69 11.74
C SER A 92 -8.82 12.69 11.86
N LEU A 93 -9.93 12.49 11.13
CA LEU A 93 -11.11 13.35 11.17
C LEU A 93 -11.66 13.51 12.60
N LYS A 94 -11.85 12.38 13.30
CA LYS A 94 -12.35 12.37 14.69
C LYS A 94 -11.40 13.03 15.68
N LEU A 95 -10.09 12.96 15.44
CA LEU A 95 -9.09 13.62 16.29
C LEU A 95 -9.08 15.12 16.06
N LEU A 96 -9.08 15.56 14.80
CA LEU A 96 -9.09 16.98 14.43
C LEU A 96 -10.32 17.70 14.98
N GLN A 97 -11.49 17.05 14.94
CA GLN A 97 -12.73 17.57 15.57
C GLN A 97 -12.61 17.80 17.08
N LYS A 98 -11.74 17.05 17.76
CA LYS A 98 -11.45 17.21 19.20
C LYS A 98 -10.34 18.23 19.47
N GLY A 99 -9.84 18.93 18.44
CA GLY A 99 -8.66 19.79 18.56
C GLY A 99 -7.37 19.03 18.84
N LEU A 100 -7.33 17.73 18.51
CA LEU A 100 -6.18 16.87 18.72
C LEU A 100 -5.62 16.34 17.39
N PHE A 101 -4.34 16.03 17.35
CA PHE A 101 -3.71 15.35 16.24
C PHE A 101 -2.83 14.21 16.75
N ARG A 102 -2.82 13.08 16.05
CA ARG A 102 -1.95 11.95 16.40
C ARG A 102 -1.00 11.64 15.24
N PRO A 103 0.31 11.87 15.40
CA PRO A 103 1.30 11.49 14.42
C PRO A 103 1.23 10.00 14.10
N ASN A 104 1.14 9.67 12.81
CA ASN A 104 1.01 8.29 12.35
C ASN A 104 2.38 7.63 12.11
N ILE A 105 3.10 7.36 13.21
CA ILE A 105 4.45 6.79 13.18
C ILE A 105 4.43 5.36 12.63
N ALA A 106 3.45 4.55 13.04
CA ALA A 106 3.32 3.17 12.58
C ALA A 106 3.06 3.05 11.08
N GLY A 107 2.20 3.93 10.53
CA GLY A 107 1.96 3.98 9.10
C GLY A 107 3.21 4.33 8.29
N ILE A 108 3.96 5.35 8.74
CA ILE A 108 5.20 5.76 8.08
C ILE A 108 6.25 4.64 8.16
N GLY A 109 6.40 4.01 9.32
CA GLY A 109 7.31 2.89 9.52
C GLY A 109 6.97 1.69 8.63
N LEU A 110 5.69 1.32 8.52
CA LEU A 110 5.24 0.25 7.64
C LEU A 110 5.57 0.55 6.18
N VAL A 111 5.26 1.75 5.69
CA VAL A 111 5.55 2.16 4.31
C VAL A 111 7.05 2.15 4.04
N ALA A 112 7.86 2.68 4.96
CA ALA A 112 9.32 2.68 4.82
C ALA A 112 9.88 1.25 4.74
N LEU A 113 9.40 0.34 5.59
CA LEU A 113 9.80 -1.07 5.56
C LEU A 113 9.40 -1.76 4.26
N THR A 114 8.15 -1.59 3.82
CA THR A 114 7.68 -2.21 2.58
C THR A 114 8.42 -1.68 1.36
N SER A 115 8.66 -0.36 1.29
CA SER A 115 9.42 0.24 0.19
C SER A 115 10.86 -0.24 0.17
N GLY A 116 11.51 -0.33 1.34
CA GLY A 116 12.86 -0.88 1.46
C GLY A 116 12.94 -2.34 1.04
N ALA A 117 11.96 -3.16 1.44
CA ALA A 117 11.90 -4.57 1.05
C ALA A 117 11.69 -4.75 -0.46
N VAL A 118 10.80 -3.96 -1.08
CA VAL A 118 10.58 -3.99 -2.54
C VAL A 118 11.82 -3.55 -3.31
N ALA A 119 12.46 -2.44 -2.90
CA ALA A 119 13.68 -1.96 -3.53
C ALA A 119 14.84 -2.98 -3.40
N GLY A 120 15.06 -3.50 -2.19
CA GLY A 120 16.08 -4.51 -1.92
C GLY A 120 15.84 -5.82 -2.68
N GLY A 121 14.59 -6.30 -2.70
CA GLY A 121 14.19 -7.48 -3.48
C GLY A 121 14.40 -7.29 -4.97
N GLY A 122 14.06 -6.12 -5.52
CA GLY A 122 14.31 -5.79 -6.92
C GLY A 122 15.79 -5.81 -7.28
N ILE A 123 16.65 -5.21 -6.45
CA ILE A 123 18.11 -5.24 -6.63
C ILE A 123 18.63 -6.68 -6.56
N TYR A 124 18.17 -7.47 -5.59
CA TYR A 124 18.58 -8.87 -5.45
C TYR A 124 18.25 -9.69 -6.70
N LEU A 125 17.02 -9.57 -7.22
CA LEU A 125 16.61 -10.28 -8.44
C LEU A 125 17.45 -9.89 -9.66
N VAL A 126 17.78 -8.61 -9.82
CA VAL A 126 18.66 -8.15 -10.91
C VAL A 126 20.05 -8.79 -10.80
N ILE A 127 20.64 -8.81 -9.60
CA ILE A 127 21.96 -9.42 -9.38
C ILE A 127 21.93 -10.93 -9.64
N GLU A 128 20.86 -11.63 -9.24
CA GLU A 128 20.71 -13.05 -9.50
C GLU A 128 20.63 -13.33 -11.01
N GLN A 129 19.88 -12.51 -11.76
CA GLN A 129 19.77 -12.66 -13.22
C GLN A 129 21.12 -12.45 -13.92
N GLU A 130 21.88 -11.43 -13.53
CA GLU A 130 23.23 -11.19 -14.08
C GLU A 130 24.19 -12.34 -13.78
N THR A 131 24.05 -12.98 -12.60
CA THR A 131 24.89 -14.10 -12.19
C THR A 131 24.55 -15.38 -12.94
N LYS A 132 23.26 -15.68 -13.18
CA LYS A 132 22.81 -16.86 -13.96
C LYS A 132 23.15 -16.78 -15.45
N ARG A 133 23.38 -15.57 -15.97
CA ARG A 133 23.63 -15.32 -17.40
C ARG A 133 25.11 -15.45 -17.78
N ARG A 134 26.01 -15.53 -16.80
CA ARG A 134 27.46 -15.80 -16.97
C ARG A 134 27.74 -17.28 -16.81
#